data_AF-A0A0F4I2P3-F1
#
_entry.id   AF-A0A0F4I2P3-F1
#
_cell.length_a   1.000
_cell.length_b   1.000
_cell.length_c   1.000
_cell.angle_alpha   90.00
_cell.angle_beta   90.00
_cell.angle_gamma   90.00
#
_symmetry.space_group_name_H-M   'P 1'
#
loop_
_entity.id
_entity.type
_entity.pdbx_description
1 polymer ?
#
loop_
_entity_poly.entity_id
_entity_poly.type
_entity_poly.pdbx_seq_one_letter_code
_entity_poly.pdbx_strand_id
1 'polypeptide(L)'
;AAKVRGWVPWVVAAALLVPAGVWSAWLRTPESRRDDVLAVAAAVREEGRPGDAVLFMPSRRREWLLSSPQLYGGLRDVALAASPAASHTLHGTELPPERVRQALLSSPRVLALMDPADQPLDPYPAEAEKRDTLTADFDRCSVTEVRGARVAVYARRGGGCG
;
A
#
# COMPACT_ATOMS: atom_id res chain seq x y z
N ALA A 1 -22.44 -30.30 -47.87
CA ALA A 1 -21.35 -29.35 -47.57
C ALA A 1 -21.82 -27.92 -47.18
N ALA A 2 -23.07 -27.49 -47.44
CA ALA A 2 -23.51 -26.12 -47.16
C ALA A 2 -23.81 -25.78 -45.68
N LYS A 3 -24.20 -26.75 -44.85
CA LYS A 3 -24.55 -26.54 -43.42
C LYS A 3 -23.37 -26.16 -42.53
N VAL A 4 -22.17 -26.70 -42.82
CA VAL A 4 -20.97 -26.52 -42.00
C VAL A 4 -20.49 -25.05 -42.03
N ARG A 5 -20.66 -24.36 -43.16
CA ARG A 5 -20.20 -22.98 -43.37
C ARG A 5 -21.01 -21.94 -42.60
N GLY A 6 -22.27 -22.23 -42.25
CA GLY A 6 -23.11 -21.33 -41.46
C GLY A 6 -22.77 -21.30 -39.96
N TRP A 7 -22.09 -22.33 -39.44
CA TRP A 7 -21.77 -22.45 -38.01
C TRP A 7 -20.38 -21.93 -37.66
N VAL A 8 -19.47 -21.85 -38.64
CA VAL A 8 -18.14 -21.28 -38.48
C VAL A 8 -18.13 -19.92 -37.77
N PRO A 9 -18.94 -18.90 -38.14
CA PRO A 9 -18.91 -17.61 -37.44
C PRO A 9 -19.32 -17.71 -35.97
N TRP A 10 -20.27 -18.59 -35.65
CA TRP A 10 -20.72 -18.81 -34.27
C TRP A 10 -19.69 -19.57 -33.44
N VAL A 11 -19.01 -20.56 -34.03
CA VAL A 11 -17.91 -21.28 -33.38
C VAL A 11 -16.73 -20.33 -33.11
N VAL A 12 -16.37 -19.48 -34.08
CA VAL A 12 -15.32 -18.47 -33.90
C VAL A 12 -15.71 -17.45 -32.83
N ALA A 13 -16.95 -16.95 -32.86
CA ALA A 13 -17.45 -16.02 -31.85
C ALA A 13 -17.43 -16.64 -30.45
N ALA A 14 -17.90 -17.88 -30.30
CA ALA A 14 -17.86 -18.60 -29.02
C ALA A 14 -16.40 -18.83 -28.55
N ALA A 15 -15.49 -19.20 -29.45
CA ALA A 15 -14.08 -19.43 -29.14
C ALA A 15 -13.38 -18.16 -28.64
N LEU A 16 -13.82 -16.97 -29.03
CA LEU A 16 -13.30 -15.69 -28.54
C LEU A 16 -14.02 -15.21 -27.28
N LEU A 17 -15.35 -15.26 -27.26
CA LEU A 17 -16.17 -14.67 -26.20
C LEU A 17 -16.17 -15.49 -24.92
N VAL A 18 -16.12 -16.82 -25.01
CA VAL A 18 -16.14 -17.67 -23.81
C VAL A 18 -14.87 -17.48 -22.96
N PRO A 19 -13.64 -17.58 -23.51
CA PRO A 19 -12.42 -17.30 -22.73
C PRO A 19 -12.36 -15.85 -22.23
N ALA A 20 -12.77 -14.89 -23.06
CA ALA A 20 -12.83 -13.48 -22.65
C ALA A 20 -13.81 -13.28 -21.50
N GLY A 21 -14.97 -13.94 -21.52
CA GLY A 21 -15.96 -13.91 -20.45
C GLY A 21 -15.44 -14.52 -19.15
N VAL A 22 -14.78 -15.68 -19.22
CA VAL A 22 -14.15 -16.34 -18.06
C VAL A 22 -13.05 -15.44 -17.47
N TRP A 23 -12.19 -14.88 -18.31
CA TRP A 23 -11.15 -13.94 -17.88
C TRP A 23 -11.75 -12.68 -17.23
N SER A 24 -12.79 -12.12 -17.82
CA SER A 24 -13.50 -10.95 -17.27
C SER A 24 -14.14 -11.25 -15.91
N ALA A 25 -14.70 -12.46 -15.74
CA ALA A 25 -15.23 -12.90 -14.46
C ALA A 25 -14.11 -13.03 -13.40
N TRP A 26 -12.98 -13.62 -13.78
CA TRP A 26 -11.81 -13.74 -12.91
C TRP A 26 -11.26 -12.36 -12.48
N LEU A 27 -11.19 -11.37 -13.38
CA LEU A 27 -10.74 -10.01 -13.07
C LEU A 27 -11.60 -9.23 -12.04
N ARG A 28 -12.81 -9.74 -11.75
CA ARG A 28 -13.72 -9.18 -10.74
C ARG A 28 -13.55 -9.83 -9.37
N THR A 29 -12.71 -10.86 -9.28
CA THR A 29 -12.42 -11.56 -8.03
C THR A 29 -11.29 -10.88 -7.24
N PRO A 30 -11.25 -10.97 -5.90
CA PRO A 30 -10.14 -10.45 -5.09
C PRO A 30 -8.78 -11.08 -5.44
N GLU A 31 -8.77 -12.31 -5.92
CA GLU A 31 -7.58 -13.08 -6.28
C GLU A 31 -6.86 -12.48 -7.49
N SER A 32 -7.58 -11.78 -8.37
CA SER A 32 -6.97 -11.09 -9.51
C SER A 32 -6.26 -9.79 -9.12
N ARG A 33 -6.41 -9.33 -7.86
CA ARG A 33 -5.72 -8.12 -7.37
C ARG A 33 -4.27 -8.46 -7.07
N ARG A 34 -3.38 -7.51 -7.35
CA ARG A 34 -1.95 -7.65 -6.96
C ARG A 34 -1.78 -7.54 -5.45
N ASP A 35 -2.53 -6.63 -4.83
CA ASP A 35 -2.42 -6.30 -3.41
C ASP A 35 -3.68 -6.74 -2.66
N ASP A 36 -3.50 -7.28 -1.46
CA ASP A 36 -4.59 -7.61 -0.54
C ASP A 36 -4.82 -6.49 0.47
N VAL A 37 -5.54 -5.46 0.03
CA VAL A 37 -5.76 -4.24 0.82
C VAL A 37 -6.54 -4.47 2.12
N LEU A 38 -7.36 -5.52 2.18
CA LEU A 38 -8.08 -5.89 3.40
C LEU A 38 -7.14 -6.55 4.41
N ALA A 39 -6.21 -7.38 3.96
CA ALA A 39 -5.14 -7.92 4.81
C ALA A 39 -4.21 -6.81 5.31
N VAL A 40 -3.86 -5.82 4.48
CA VAL A 40 -3.11 -4.63 4.92
C VAL A 40 -3.87 -3.89 6.03
N ALA A 41 -5.15 -3.59 5.81
CA ALA A 41 -5.97 -2.91 6.81
C ALA A 41 -6.12 -3.74 8.11
N ALA A 42 -6.15 -5.06 8.02
CA ALA A 42 -6.16 -5.95 9.18
C ALA A 42 -4.84 -5.90 9.96
N ALA A 43 -3.71 -6.03 9.27
CA ALA A 43 -2.39 -5.92 9.88
C ALA A 43 -2.19 -4.55 10.55
N VAL A 44 -2.67 -3.46 9.94
CA VAL A 44 -2.63 -2.12 10.56
C VAL A 44 -3.45 -2.04 11.85
N ARG A 45 -4.62 -2.69 11.90
CA ARG A 45 -5.44 -2.73 13.13
C ARG A 45 -4.81 -3.57 14.23
N GLU A 46 -4.12 -4.64 13.87
CA GLU A 46 -3.51 -5.58 14.80
C GLU A 46 -2.20 -5.04 15.39
N GLU A 47 -1.34 -4.48 14.53
CA GLU A 47 -0.02 -3.96 14.92
C GLU A 47 -0.08 -2.53 15.48
N GLY A 48 -1.04 -1.74 15.00
CA GLY A 48 -1.18 -0.33 15.33
C GLY A 48 -1.65 -0.09 16.76
N ARG A 49 -1.10 0.94 17.40
CA ARG A 49 -1.56 1.45 18.70
C ARG A 49 -2.00 2.90 18.58
N PRO A 50 -2.93 3.36 19.44
CA PRO A 50 -3.29 4.77 19.50
C PRO A 50 -2.05 5.65 19.68
N GLY A 51 -1.90 6.65 18.81
CA GLY A 51 -0.78 7.60 18.84
C GLY A 51 0.42 7.25 17.95
N ASP A 52 0.48 6.03 17.41
CA ASP A 52 1.51 5.65 16.45
C ASP A 52 1.55 6.61 15.26
N ALA A 53 2.76 6.94 14.83
CA ALA A 53 2.96 7.51 13.51
C ALA A 53 2.69 6.45 12.45
N VAL A 54 1.99 6.82 11.39
CA VAL A 54 1.88 5.99 10.18
C VAL A 54 2.75 6.59 9.10
N LEU A 55 3.52 5.73 8.44
CA LEU A 55 4.42 6.13 7.38
C LEU A 55 4.20 5.25 6.14
N PHE A 56 3.81 5.86 5.03
CA PHE A 56 3.67 5.17 3.74
C PHE A 56 4.98 5.27 2.94
N MET A 57 5.47 4.11 2.49
CA MET A 57 6.74 3.97 1.80
C MET A 57 6.63 2.98 0.64
N PRO A 58 6.34 3.45 -0.60
CA PRO A 58 6.25 4.84 -1.01
C PRO A 58 4.90 5.52 -0.73
N SER A 59 4.86 6.85 -0.88
CA SER A 59 3.67 7.69 -0.73
C SER A 59 2.41 7.19 -1.45
N ARG A 60 2.58 6.56 -2.63
CA ARG A 60 1.48 5.96 -3.41
C ARG A 60 0.73 4.85 -2.67
N ARG A 61 1.34 4.23 -1.66
CA ARG A 61 0.74 3.15 -0.86
C ARG A 61 -0.34 3.59 0.12
N ARG A 62 -0.62 4.90 0.20
CA ARG A 62 -1.87 5.42 0.79
C ARG A 62 -3.12 4.80 0.16
N GLU A 63 -3.03 4.35 -1.08
CA GLU A 63 -4.12 3.64 -1.78
C GLU A 63 -4.62 2.40 -1.04
N TRP A 64 -3.76 1.71 -0.28
CA TRP A 64 -4.12 0.49 0.44
C TRP A 64 -5.20 0.72 1.50
N LEU A 65 -5.29 1.91 2.08
CA LEU A 65 -6.27 2.21 3.11
C LEU A 65 -7.50 2.97 2.60
N LEU A 66 -7.57 3.29 1.30
CA LEU A 66 -8.74 3.96 0.72
C LEU A 66 -10.02 3.11 0.79
N SER A 67 -9.88 1.77 0.81
CA SER A 67 -11.00 0.84 1.03
C SER A 67 -11.37 0.68 2.52
N SER A 68 -10.70 1.39 3.42
CA SER A 68 -10.94 1.39 4.87
C SER A 68 -10.91 2.81 5.44
N PRO A 69 -11.83 3.70 5.02
CA PRO A 69 -11.74 5.13 5.30
C PRO A 69 -11.85 5.47 6.80
N GLN A 70 -12.60 4.69 7.59
CA GLN A 70 -12.68 4.88 9.05
C GLN A 70 -11.35 4.58 9.73
N LEU A 71 -10.65 3.54 9.27
CA LEU A 71 -9.30 3.22 9.76
C LEU A 71 -8.36 4.35 9.39
N TYR A 72 -8.30 4.72 8.10
CA TYR A 72 -7.39 5.75 7.60
C TYR A 72 -7.59 7.11 8.30
N GLY A 73 -8.83 7.52 8.54
CA GLY A 73 -9.14 8.77 9.24
C GLY A 73 -8.70 8.81 10.70
N GLY A 74 -8.45 7.66 11.32
CA GLY A 74 -7.92 7.55 12.68
C GLY A 74 -6.39 7.49 12.77
N LEU A 75 -5.69 7.41 11.64
CA LEU A 75 -4.23 7.30 11.61
C LEU A 75 -3.56 8.67 11.55
N ARG A 76 -2.39 8.77 12.21
CA ARG A 76 -1.54 9.95 12.12
C ARG A 76 -0.47 9.73 11.04
N ASP A 77 -0.81 10.03 9.80
CA ASP A 77 0.17 10.03 8.71
C ASP A 77 1.20 11.15 8.89
N VAL A 78 2.44 10.79 9.25
CA VAL A 78 3.47 11.77 9.63
C VAL A 78 4.18 12.42 8.45
N ALA A 79 4.04 11.87 7.25
CA ALA A 79 4.65 12.42 6.05
C ALA A 79 3.70 13.32 5.25
N LEU A 80 2.39 13.26 5.52
CA LEU A 80 1.37 13.97 4.75
C LEU A 80 1.31 15.47 5.09
N ALA A 81 1.53 16.32 4.09
CA ALA A 81 1.35 17.77 4.21
C ALA A 81 -0.09 18.19 3.89
N ALA A 82 -0.64 17.68 2.78
CA ALA A 82 -2.02 17.92 2.39
C ALA A 82 -2.67 16.63 1.87
N SER A 83 -3.91 16.38 2.30
CA SER A 83 -4.68 15.20 1.89
C SER A 83 -4.94 15.18 0.38
N PRO A 84 -5.21 14.00 -0.22
CA PRO A 84 -5.57 13.89 -1.64
C PRO A 84 -6.64 14.89 -2.09
N ALA A 85 -7.68 15.08 -1.27
CA ALA A 85 -8.77 16.00 -1.56
C ALA A 85 -8.33 17.48 -1.49
N ALA A 86 -7.44 17.82 -0.55
CA ALA A 86 -6.95 19.18 -0.35
C ALA A 86 -5.87 19.59 -1.37
N SER A 87 -5.05 18.65 -1.82
CA SER A 87 -3.97 18.90 -2.79
C SER A 87 -4.40 18.72 -4.25
N HIS A 88 -5.58 18.14 -4.50
CA HIS A 88 -6.02 17.69 -5.83
C HIS A 88 -5.04 16.70 -6.48
N THR A 89 -4.43 15.82 -5.67
CA THR A 89 -3.53 14.75 -6.13
C THR A 89 -4.02 13.38 -5.64
N LEU A 90 -3.63 12.31 -6.33
CA LEU A 90 -4.11 10.96 -6.01
C LEU A 90 -3.72 10.47 -4.59
N HIS A 91 -2.54 10.86 -4.12
CA HIS A 91 -1.96 10.37 -2.87
C HIS A 91 -1.72 11.47 -1.82
N GLY A 92 -2.20 12.68 -2.08
CA GLY A 92 -1.82 13.85 -1.29
C GLY A 92 -0.45 14.39 -1.68
N THR A 93 0.03 15.38 -0.95
CA THR A 93 1.39 15.90 -1.07
C THR A 93 2.13 15.67 0.23
N GLU A 94 3.39 15.27 0.14
CA GLU A 94 4.22 15.04 1.31
C GLU A 94 4.91 16.31 1.79
N LEU A 95 5.28 16.30 3.06
CA LEU A 95 6.19 17.27 3.63
C LEU A 95 7.56 17.20 2.94
N PRO A 96 8.34 18.30 2.92
CA PRO A 96 9.74 18.25 2.50
C PRO A 96 10.55 17.24 3.33
N PRO A 97 11.62 16.65 2.78
CA PRO A 97 12.41 15.59 3.44
C PRO A 97 12.79 15.91 4.89
N GLU A 98 13.29 17.11 5.17
CA GLU A 98 13.75 17.52 6.50
C GLU A 98 12.60 17.56 7.51
N ARG A 99 11.39 17.92 7.05
CA ARG A 99 10.18 17.95 7.88
C ARG A 99 9.63 16.55 8.10
N VAL A 100 9.70 15.65 7.12
CA VAL A 100 9.39 14.22 7.30
C VAL A 100 10.33 13.61 8.34
N ARG A 101 11.64 13.86 8.23
CA ARG A 101 12.63 13.43 9.21
C ARG A 101 12.27 13.93 10.61
N GLN A 102 12.02 15.23 10.78
CA GLN A 102 11.64 15.79 12.08
C GLN A 102 10.36 15.16 12.65
N ALA A 103 9.35 14.90 11.82
CA ALA A 103 8.11 14.25 12.22
C ALA A 103 8.30 12.77 12.61
N LEU A 104 9.21 12.07 11.94
CA LEU A 104 9.62 10.73 12.32
C LEU A 104 10.35 10.75 13.66
N LEU A 105 11.38 11.59 13.82
CA LEU A 105 12.17 11.67 15.04
C LEU A 105 11.35 12.17 16.25
N SER A 106 10.23 12.85 16.06
CA SER A 106 9.32 13.19 17.17
C SER A 106 8.37 12.06 17.55
N SER A 107 8.35 10.97 16.79
CA SER A 107 7.47 9.84 17.00
C SER A 107 8.20 8.71 17.73
N PRO A 108 7.69 8.24 18.89
CA PRO A 108 8.33 7.15 19.64
C PRO A 108 8.18 5.80 18.93
N ARG A 109 7.11 5.65 18.13
CA ARG A 109 6.76 4.44 17.40
C ARG A 109 6.17 4.79 16.04
N VAL A 110 6.57 4.04 15.02
CA VAL A 110 6.18 4.23 13.62
C VAL A 110 5.68 2.90 13.05
N LEU A 111 4.47 2.90 12.50
CA LEU A 111 3.92 1.83 11.70
C LEU A 111 4.15 2.16 10.22
N ALA A 112 5.10 1.47 9.60
CA ALA A 112 5.48 1.67 8.22
C ALA A 112 4.74 0.68 7.30
N LEU A 113 4.06 1.21 6.28
CA LEU A 113 3.43 0.42 5.22
C LEU A 113 4.34 0.47 3.99
N MET A 114 4.92 -0.67 3.64
CA MET A 114 6.04 -0.78 2.72
C MET A 114 5.74 -1.73 1.56
N ASP A 115 6.33 -1.45 0.40
CA ASP A 115 6.39 -2.43 -0.70
C ASP A 115 7.05 -3.75 -0.28
N PRO A 116 6.74 -4.86 -0.96
CA PRO A 116 7.51 -6.11 -0.86
C PRO A 116 9.01 -5.88 -1.07
N ALA A 117 9.84 -6.70 -0.41
CA ALA A 117 11.29 -6.49 -0.37
C ALA A 117 11.99 -6.63 -1.74
N ASP A 118 11.36 -7.31 -2.69
CA ASP A 118 11.87 -7.55 -4.05
C ASP A 118 11.51 -6.44 -5.05
N GLN A 119 10.74 -5.43 -4.63
CA GLN A 119 10.37 -4.31 -5.49
C GLN A 119 11.50 -3.28 -5.58
N PRO A 120 11.67 -2.61 -6.74
CA PRO A 120 12.60 -1.50 -6.86
C PRO A 120 12.18 -0.36 -5.93
N LEU A 121 13.18 0.31 -5.35
CA LEU A 121 12.94 1.47 -4.50
C LEU A 121 12.60 2.70 -5.34
N ASP A 122 11.59 3.46 -4.91
CA ASP A 122 11.28 4.76 -5.51
C ASP A 122 12.43 5.75 -5.24
N PRO A 123 13.01 6.38 -6.29
CA PRO A 123 14.24 7.17 -6.19
C PRO A 123 14.03 8.61 -5.70
N TYR A 124 12.84 8.94 -5.19
CA TYR A 124 12.51 10.28 -4.74
C TYR A 124 13.27 10.63 -3.44
N PRO A 125 13.79 11.87 -3.29
CA PRO A 125 14.53 12.28 -2.09
C PRO A 125 13.75 12.09 -0.79
N ALA A 126 12.45 12.37 -0.79
CA ALA A 126 11.60 12.15 0.39
C ALA A 126 11.49 10.67 0.77
N GLU A 127 11.46 9.76 -0.21
CA GLU A 127 11.44 8.33 0.07
C GLU A 127 12.79 7.82 0.56
N ALA A 128 13.89 8.38 0.08
CA ALA A 128 15.24 8.09 0.59
C ALA A 128 15.37 8.53 2.04
N GLU A 129 14.97 9.75 2.37
CA GLU A 129 15.03 10.30 3.72
C GLU A 129 14.25 9.46 4.75
N LYS A 130 13.05 8.97 4.37
CA LYS A 130 12.29 8.04 5.22
C LYS A 130 13.06 6.76 5.52
N ARG A 131 13.67 6.14 4.49
CA ARG A 131 14.45 4.90 4.63
C ARG A 131 15.69 5.12 5.49
N ASP A 132 16.40 6.21 5.23
CA ASP A 132 17.64 6.55 5.94
C ASP A 132 17.33 6.86 7.41
N THR A 133 16.27 7.63 7.68
CA THR A 133 15.81 7.93 9.05
C THR A 133 15.41 6.66 9.81
N LEU A 134 14.59 5.79 9.21
CA LEU A 134 14.21 4.53 9.86
C LEU A 134 15.43 3.65 10.16
N THR A 135 16.42 3.62 9.27
CA THR A 135 17.64 2.83 9.46
C THR A 135 18.52 3.41 10.58
N ALA A 136 18.72 4.72 10.58
CA ALA A 136 19.64 5.41 11.50
C ALA A 136 19.10 5.57 12.92
N ASP A 137 17.78 5.76 13.09
CA ASP A 137 17.19 6.21 14.35
C ASP A 137 16.18 5.23 14.97
N PHE A 138 15.80 4.16 14.27
CA PHE A 138 14.77 3.22 14.71
C PHE A 138 15.25 1.77 14.72
N ASP A 139 14.70 1.00 15.64
CA ASP A 139 14.80 -0.46 15.67
C ASP A 139 13.52 -1.04 15.08
N ARG A 140 13.66 -1.97 14.12
CA ARG A 140 12.52 -2.67 13.52
C ARG A 140 12.09 -3.80 14.43
N CYS A 141 10.89 -3.70 14.98
CA CYS A 141 10.36 -4.59 16.01
C CYS A 141 9.63 -5.80 15.43
N SER A 142 8.76 -5.58 14.45
CA SER A 142 8.02 -6.63 13.76
C SER A 142 7.85 -6.28 12.29
N VAL A 143 7.62 -7.31 11.47
CA VAL A 143 7.21 -7.17 10.07
C VAL A 143 6.15 -8.22 9.80
N THR A 144 4.98 -7.76 9.37
CA THR A 144 3.87 -8.59 8.93
C THR A 144 3.80 -8.51 7.41
N GLU A 145 4.17 -9.62 6.77
CA GLU A 145 4.11 -9.80 5.32
C GLU A 145 2.67 -10.12 4.92
N VAL A 146 2.12 -9.34 3.98
CA VAL A 146 0.82 -9.62 3.35
C VAL A 146 0.97 -9.58 1.84
N ARG A 147 0.01 -10.15 1.11
CA ARG A 147 0.10 -10.21 -0.35
C ARG A 147 0.19 -8.79 -0.94
N GLY A 148 1.35 -8.48 -1.53
CA GLY A 148 1.63 -7.19 -2.17
C GLY A 148 2.10 -6.07 -1.24
N ALA A 149 2.29 -6.32 0.07
CA ALA A 149 2.69 -5.29 1.03
C ALA A 149 3.37 -5.85 2.27
N ARG A 150 4.03 -4.96 3.02
CA ARG A 150 4.60 -5.23 4.34
C ARG A 150 4.14 -4.17 5.32
N VAL A 151 3.77 -4.60 6.52
CA VAL A 151 3.45 -3.71 7.63
C VAL A 151 4.49 -3.92 8.70
N ALA A 152 5.32 -2.92 8.96
CA ALA A 152 6.44 -3.02 9.89
C ALA A 152 6.28 -2.05 11.06
N VAL A 153 6.53 -2.53 12.28
CA VAL A 153 6.57 -1.68 13.47
C VAL A 153 8.01 -1.31 13.76
N TYR A 154 8.24 -0.02 13.94
CA TYR A 154 9.52 0.56 14.32
C TYR A 154 9.37 1.29 15.65
N ALA A 155 10.31 1.07 16.56
CA ALA A 155 10.43 1.83 17.80
C ALA A 155 11.67 2.73 17.73
N ARG A 156 11.60 3.92 18.34
CA ARG A 156 12.77 4.79 18.41
C ARG A 156 13.89 4.05 19.15
N ARG A 157 15.10 4.11 18.62
CA ARG A 157 16.25 3.40 19.18
C ARG A 157 16.43 3.75 20.66
N GLY A 158 16.53 2.72 21.50
CA GLY A 158 16.57 2.85 22.96
C GLY A 158 15.21 2.93 23.66
N GLY A 159 14.10 3.03 22.93
CA GLY A 159 12.72 2.98 23.47
C GLY A 159 12.18 1.56 23.67
N GLY A 160 12.79 0.55 23.03
CA GLY A 160 12.38 -0.85 23.11
C GLY A 160 11.13 -1.17 22.28
N CYS A 161 10.97 -2.44 21.92
CA CYS A 161 9.83 -2.93 21.12
C CYS A 161 8.57 -3.26 21.93
N GLY A 162 8.47 -2.69 23.13
CA GLY A 162 7.37 -2.92 24.08
C GLY A 162 6.05 -2.34 23.61
#